data_AF-A0A089PD02-F1
#
_entry.id   AF-A0A089PD02-F1
#
_cell.length_a   1.000
_cell.length_b   1.000
_cell.length_c   1.000
_cell.angle_alpha   90.00
_cell.angle_beta   90.00
_cell.angle_gamma   90.00
#
_symmetry.space_group_name_H-M   'P 1'
#
loop_
_entity.id
_entity.type
_entity.pdbx_description
1 polymer ?
#
loop_
_entity_poly.entity_id
_entity_poly.type
_entity_poly.pdbx_seq_one_letter_code
_entity_poly.pdbx_strand_id
1 'polypeptide(L)'
;MFNGSVNSGTNGRSEEFLDKGLNTASKSVDSLMTIDEVQKTLNRSRASVYRYTNTDTRNLNPPFNPRKLNTEFRSDQKDLLLFHPNEVARFAKDILRIKEVTVEIFNSPSSETQNILKAILDELVIIRNKLDVQSDKNQSIPNHLQDPDKKAA
;
A
#
# COMPACT_ATOMS: atom_id res chain seq x y z
N MET A 1 64.57 21.45 -3.66
CA MET A 1 63.89 20.27 -3.07
C MET A 1 62.45 20.66 -2.78
N PHE A 2 61.52 19.77 -3.14
CA PHE A 2 60.04 19.86 -3.08
C PHE A 2 59.30 20.55 -4.25
N ASN A 3 59.14 19.77 -5.32
CA ASN A 3 57.96 19.78 -6.19
C ASN A 3 56.74 19.25 -5.42
N GLY A 4 55.56 19.79 -5.67
CA GLY A 4 54.29 19.27 -5.16
C GLY A 4 53.08 19.79 -5.93
N SER A 5 52.87 19.24 -7.13
CA SER A 5 51.64 19.37 -7.92
C SER A 5 50.46 18.76 -7.15
N VAL A 6 49.38 19.50 -6.94
CA VAL A 6 48.10 18.92 -6.49
C VAL A 6 47.10 18.97 -7.64
N ASN A 7 46.79 17.78 -8.13
CA ASN A 7 45.97 17.51 -9.30
C ASN A 7 44.50 17.88 -9.06
N SER A 8 43.90 18.53 -10.05
CA SER A 8 42.46 18.45 -10.28
C SER A 8 42.10 17.02 -10.69
N GLY A 9 41.23 16.39 -9.93
CA GLY A 9 40.66 15.07 -10.22
C GLY A 9 39.15 15.13 -10.17
N THR A 10 38.54 15.45 -11.31
CA THR A 10 37.13 15.17 -11.59
C THR A 10 36.93 13.67 -11.81
N ASN A 11 35.72 13.21 -11.48
CA ASN A 11 35.03 11.97 -11.88
C ASN A 11 35.00 10.81 -10.89
N GLY A 12 33.78 10.57 -10.38
CA GLY A 12 33.12 9.30 -10.66
C GLY A 12 32.88 8.40 -9.45
N ARG A 13 31.73 8.56 -8.78
CA ARG A 13 30.84 7.46 -8.34
C ARG A 13 29.55 8.01 -7.68
N SER A 14 28.62 8.53 -8.49
CA SER A 14 27.29 8.98 -8.02
C SER A 14 26.16 8.00 -8.32
N GLU A 15 26.46 6.81 -8.84
CA GLU A 15 25.45 5.94 -9.50
C GLU A 15 25.44 4.51 -8.93
N GLU A 16 25.51 4.33 -7.61
CA GLU A 16 25.43 2.96 -7.05
C GLU A 16 24.84 2.80 -5.64
N PHE A 17 24.16 3.82 -5.10
CA PHE A 17 23.48 3.70 -3.80
C PHE A 17 21.96 3.88 -3.87
N LEU A 18 21.40 4.13 -5.06
CA LEU A 18 19.96 4.39 -5.22
C LEU A 18 19.10 3.13 -5.29
N ASP A 19 19.67 1.95 -5.52
CA ASP A 19 18.87 0.75 -5.81
C ASP A 19 18.51 -0.11 -4.57
N LYS A 20 19.08 0.19 -3.40
CA LYS A 20 18.79 -0.56 -2.16
C LYS A 20 17.61 -0.02 -1.34
N GLY A 21 16.97 1.07 -1.79
CA GLY A 21 15.92 1.78 -1.04
C GLY A 21 14.50 1.22 -1.20
N LEU A 22 14.20 0.50 -2.29
CA LEU A 22 12.82 0.10 -2.59
C LEU A 22 12.39 -1.25 -1.99
N ASN A 23 13.31 -2.11 -1.58
CA ASN A 23 12.98 -3.44 -1.03
C ASN A 23 12.63 -3.45 0.48
N THR A 24 12.50 -2.28 1.13
CA THR A 24 12.10 -2.19 2.55
C THR A 24 10.61 -1.83 2.72
N ALA A 25 9.84 -1.76 1.64
CA ALA A 25 8.40 -1.47 1.69
C ALA A 25 7.53 -2.67 2.14
N SER A 26 8.13 -3.85 2.34
CA SER A 26 7.49 -5.05 2.90
C SER A 26 7.97 -5.38 4.32
N LYS A 27 8.46 -4.39 5.08
CA LYS A 27 8.50 -4.53 6.53
C LYS A 27 7.06 -4.44 7.05
N SER A 28 6.67 -5.43 7.84
CA SER A 28 5.38 -5.59 8.48
C SER A 28 4.80 -4.23 8.90
N VAL A 29 3.51 -4.01 8.70
CA VAL A 29 2.82 -2.76 9.11
C VAL A 29 3.00 -2.48 10.62
N ASP A 30 3.33 -3.53 11.39
CA ASP A 30 3.64 -3.51 12.82
C ASP A 30 5.14 -3.36 13.15
N SER A 31 6.03 -3.34 12.15
CA SER A 31 7.47 -3.17 12.36
C SER A 31 7.80 -1.68 12.47
N LEU A 32 8.12 -1.26 13.70
CA LEU A 32 8.54 0.11 13.98
C LEU A 32 9.84 0.46 13.26
N MET A 33 9.91 1.69 12.77
CA MET A 33 11.07 2.22 12.07
C MET A 33 12.01 2.94 13.02
N THR A 34 13.31 2.68 12.83
CA THR A 34 14.35 3.46 13.50
C THR A 34 14.61 4.77 12.75
N ILE A 35 15.26 5.71 13.43
CA ILE A 35 15.66 6.99 12.82
C ILE A 35 16.52 6.84 11.56
N ASP A 36 17.33 5.79 11.45
CA ASP A 36 18.19 5.55 10.28
C ASP A 36 17.37 5.10 9.07
N GLU A 37 16.27 4.38 9.30
CA GLU A 37 15.33 3.99 8.25
C GLU A 37 14.49 5.19 7.82
N VAL A 38 14.00 5.99 8.78
CA VAL A 38 13.28 7.24 8.48
C VAL A 38 14.15 8.21 7.68
N GLN A 39 15.44 8.31 7.98
CA GLN A 39 16.39 9.13 7.24
C GLN A 39 16.39 8.78 5.74
N LYS A 40 16.45 7.47 5.44
CA LYS A 40 16.45 6.93 4.08
C LYS A 40 15.11 7.15 3.40
N THR A 41 14.01 6.83 4.07
CA THR A 41 12.65 6.96 3.52
C THR A 41 12.27 8.39 3.21
N LEU A 42 12.63 9.35 4.07
CA LEU A 42 12.34 10.77 3.83
C LEU A 42 13.37 11.44 2.91
N ASN A 43 14.48 10.76 2.59
CA ASN A 43 15.63 11.32 1.88
C ASN A 43 16.08 12.67 2.50
N ARG A 44 16.25 12.69 3.83
CA ARG A 44 16.66 13.88 4.59
C ARG A 44 17.74 13.50 5.58
N SER A 45 18.62 14.43 5.94
CA SER A 45 19.68 14.18 6.93
C SER A 45 19.10 13.85 8.31
N ARG A 46 19.83 13.08 9.13
CA ARG A 46 19.47 12.79 10.54
C ARG A 46 19.10 14.06 11.32
N ALA A 47 19.87 15.12 11.15
CA ALA A 47 19.63 16.41 11.80
C ALA A 47 18.27 17.01 11.40
N SER A 48 17.86 16.86 10.13
CA SER A 48 16.55 17.29 9.66
C SER A 48 15.44 16.46 10.30
N VAL A 49 15.63 15.13 10.40
CA VAL A 49 14.67 14.25 11.07
C VAL A 49 14.44 14.72 12.51
N TYR A 50 15.49 14.95 13.30
CA TYR A 50 15.33 15.48 14.67
C TYR A 50 14.61 16.84 14.76
N ARG A 51 14.72 17.70 13.75
CA ARG A 51 13.96 18.97 13.71
C ARG A 51 12.48 18.75 13.41
N TYR A 52 12.16 17.68 12.69
CA TYR A 52 10.79 17.31 12.34
C TYR A 52 10.10 16.49 13.41
N THR A 53 10.85 15.73 14.21
CA THR A 53 10.29 14.91 15.28
C THR A 53 9.56 15.76 16.32
N ASN A 54 8.41 15.26 16.77
CA ASN A 54 7.66 15.82 17.87
C ASN A 54 8.29 15.34 19.18
N THR A 55 9.28 16.08 19.70
CA THR A 55 9.94 15.78 20.96
C THR A 55 9.99 17.03 21.84
N ASP A 56 9.95 16.84 23.15
CA ASP A 56 10.14 17.89 24.15
C ASP A 56 11.14 17.40 25.22
N THR A 57 11.93 18.32 25.75
CA THR A 57 12.89 18.07 26.83
C THR A 57 12.21 17.85 28.19
N ARG A 58 11.03 18.43 28.38
CA ARG A 58 10.28 18.35 29.66
C ARG A 58 9.17 17.31 29.65
N ASN A 59 8.62 17.03 28.47
CA ASN A 59 7.59 16.02 28.29
C ASN A 59 8.11 14.90 27.39
N LEU A 60 8.22 13.70 27.97
CA LEU A 60 8.68 12.50 27.27
C LEU A 60 7.81 12.16 26.06
N ASN A 61 6.49 12.30 26.20
CA ASN A 61 5.50 11.96 25.18
C ASN A 61 4.59 13.18 24.92
N PRO A 62 5.03 14.14 24.11
CA PRO A 62 4.20 15.28 23.75
C PRO A 62 2.92 14.82 23.02
N PRO A 63 1.81 15.57 23.15
CA PRO A 63 0.57 15.23 22.45
C PRO A 63 0.78 15.29 20.94
N PHE A 64 -0.08 14.55 20.22
CA PHE A 64 -0.03 14.45 18.76
C PHE A 64 -0.03 15.84 18.11
N ASN A 65 0.90 16.04 17.18
CA ASN A 65 0.99 17.26 16.39
C ASN A 65 0.96 16.94 14.89
N PRO A 66 -0.04 17.40 14.13
CA PRO A 66 -0.17 17.07 12.72
C PRO A 66 0.94 17.68 11.86
N ARG A 67 1.64 18.72 12.31
CA ARG A 67 2.72 19.38 11.57
C ARG A 67 4.11 18.80 11.83
N LYS A 68 4.21 17.85 12.75
CA LYS A 68 5.46 17.21 13.17
C LYS A 68 5.39 15.72 12.91
N LEU A 69 6.56 15.08 12.89
CA LEU A 69 6.70 13.63 12.83
C LEU A 69 6.56 13.08 14.25
N ASN A 70 5.45 12.42 14.54
CA ASN A 70 5.19 11.90 15.89
C ASN A 70 5.94 10.59 16.10
N THR A 71 6.55 10.42 17.28
CA THR A 71 7.22 9.19 17.70
C THR A 71 6.23 8.25 18.36
N GLU A 72 6.60 6.98 18.44
CA GLU A 72 5.90 6.04 19.33
C GLU A 72 6.03 6.41 20.80
N PHE A 73 5.13 5.84 21.60
CA PHE A 73 5.13 6.02 23.05
C PHE A 73 6.42 5.48 23.66
N ARG A 74 7.07 6.30 24.48
CA ARG A 74 8.32 5.95 25.18
C ARG A 74 8.06 5.84 26.68
N SER A 75 8.71 4.86 27.32
CA SER A 75 8.63 4.69 28.77
C SER A 75 9.77 5.43 29.48
N ASP A 76 10.92 5.57 28.83
CA ASP A 76 12.10 6.27 29.35
C ASP A 76 12.71 7.23 28.30
N GLN A 77 13.41 8.26 28.80
CA GLN A 77 14.21 9.20 28.01
C GLN A 77 15.38 8.53 27.30
N LYS A 78 15.79 7.33 27.74
CA LYS A 78 16.86 6.53 27.12
C LYS A 78 16.38 5.66 25.95
N ASP A 79 15.07 5.42 25.84
CA ASP A 79 14.52 4.60 24.78
C ASP A 79 14.84 5.18 23.40
N LEU A 80 15.03 4.34 22.39
CA LEU A 80 15.25 4.82 21.04
C LEU A 80 13.98 5.50 20.49
N LEU A 81 14.16 6.51 19.64
CA LEU A 81 13.03 7.09 18.90
C LEU A 81 12.61 6.12 17.80
N LEU A 82 11.40 5.60 17.95
CA LEU A 82 10.76 4.70 17.00
C LEU A 82 9.55 5.39 16.35
N PHE A 83 9.24 4.99 15.13
CA PHE A 83 8.20 5.61 14.32
C PHE A 83 7.34 4.55 13.62
N HIS A 84 6.03 4.76 13.58
CA HIS A 84 5.18 3.94 12.72
C HIS A 84 5.40 4.28 11.24
N PRO A 85 5.47 3.27 10.35
CA PRO A 85 5.57 3.51 8.90
C PRO A 85 4.45 4.42 8.36
N ASN A 86 3.24 4.27 8.88
CA ASN A 86 2.07 5.08 8.51
C ASN A 86 2.27 6.57 8.84
N GLU A 87 2.87 6.87 9.99
CA GLU A 87 3.15 8.24 10.42
C GLU A 87 4.26 8.89 9.58
N VAL A 88 5.29 8.11 9.22
CA VAL A 88 6.35 8.55 8.30
C VAL A 88 5.78 8.84 6.91
N ALA A 89 4.90 7.97 6.41
CA ALA A 89 4.22 8.15 5.12
C ALA A 89 3.32 9.40 5.12
N ARG A 90 2.53 9.60 6.18
CA ARG A 90 1.72 10.81 6.39
C ARG A 90 2.60 12.05 6.36
N PHE A 91 3.67 12.08 7.14
CA PHE A 91 4.55 13.23 7.24
C PHE A 91 5.23 13.57 5.90
N ALA A 92 5.68 12.55 5.16
CA ALA A 92 6.27 12.72 3.83
C ALA A 92 5.29 13.37 2.84
N LYS A 93 4.04 12.88 2.83
CA LYS A 93 2.96 13.36 1.95
C LYS A 93 2.48 14.76 2.33
N ASP A 94 2.06 14.92 3.58
CA ASP A 94 1.28 16.08 4.01
C ASP A 94 2.16 17.28 4.34
N ILE A 95 3.36 17.04 4.91
CA ILE A 95 4.22 18.11 5.43
C ILE A 95 5.40 18.40 4.52
N LEU A 96 6.17 17.38 4.15
CA LEU A 96 7.35 17.60 3.29
C LEU A 96 6.98 17.79 1.82
N ARG A 97 5.74 17.45 1.43
CA ARG A 97 5.25 17.54 0.04
C ARG A 97 6.26 16.95 -0.95
N ILE A 98 6.93 15.87 -0.56
CA ILE A 98 7.84 15.16 -1.46
C ILE A 98 6.97 14.64 -2.60
N LYS A 99 7.07 15.31 -3.75
CA LYS A 99 6.26 15.11 -4.95
C LYS A 99 6.28 13.63 -5.36
N GLU A 100 5.07 13.11 -5.60
CA GLU A 100 4.76 11.88 -6.33
C GLU A 100 5.65 10.67 -6.01
N VAL A 101 5.32 9.99 -4.91
CA VAL A 101 5.46 8.52 -4.91
C VAL A 101 4.53 8.05 -6.02
N THR A 102 5.07 7.67 -7.18
CA THR A 102 4.40 6.75 -8.08
C THR A 102 4.10 5.52 -7.25
N VAL A 103 2.93 5.50 -6.62
CA VAL A 103 2.35 4.28 -6.10
C VAL A 103 2.01 3.53 -7.37
N GLU A 104 2.98 2.79 -7.91
CA GLU A 104 2.64 1.61 -8.68
C GLU A 104 1.81 0.80 -7.72
N ILE A 105 0.49 0.93 -7.88
CA ILE A 105 -0.48 0.04 -7.28
C ILE A 105 -0.15 -1.28 -7.96
N PHE A 106 0.79 -2.03 -7.38
CA PHE A 106 0.76 -3.47 -7.47
C PHE A 106 -0.56 -3.83 -6.82
N ASN A 107 -1.61 -3.89 -7.64
CA ASN A 107 -2.75 -4.73 -7.34
C ASN A 107 -2.11 -6.02 -6.87
N SER A 108 -2.22 -6.31 -5.57
CA SER A 108 -1.62 -7.52 -5.02
C SER A 108 -2.06 -8.63 -5.98
N PRO A 109 -1.12 -9.43 -6.53
CA PRO A 109 -1.51 -10.53 -7.41
C PRO A 109 -2.62 -11.26 -6.69
N SER A 110 -3.74 -11.50 -7.39
CA SER A 110 -5.00 -11.86 -6.76
C SER A 110 -4.76 -12.85 -5.64
N SER A 111 -4.98 -12.40 -4.40
CA SER A 111 -4.78 -13.23 -3.21
C SER A 111 -5.54 -14.53 -3.45
N GLU A 112 -5.03 -15.66 -2.95
CA GLU A 112 -5.72 -16.96 -3.05
C GLU A 112 -7.22 -16.83 -2.73
N THR A 113 -7.54 -15.98 -1.75
CA THR A 113 -8.90 -15.56 -1.40
C THR A 113 -9.70 -14.97 -2.58
N GLN A 114 -9.12 -14.04 -3.36
CA GLN A 114 -9.78 -13.45 -4.53
C GLN A 114 -10.01 -14.46 -5.65
N ASN A 115 -9.07 -15.40 -5.85
CA ASN A 115 -9.23 -16.48 -6.83
C ASN A 115 -10.39 -17.40 -6.41
N ILE A 116 -10.46 -17.76 -5.13
CA ILE A 116 -11.57 -18.54 -4.55
C ILE A 116 -12.91 -17.79 -4.70
N LEU A 117 -12.95 -16.51 -4.36
CA LEU A 117 -14.18 -15.70 -4.48
C LEU A 117 -14.67 -15.61 -5.93
N LYS A 118 -13.76 -15.53 -6.90
CA LYS A 118 -14.10 -15.52 -8.33
C LYS A 118 -14.62 -16.88 -8.79
N ALA A 119 -13.97 -17.97 -8.38
CA ALA A 119 -14.44 -19.33 -8.67
C ALA A 119 -15.84 -19.60 -8.08
N ILE A 120 -16.10 -19.11 -6.86
CA ILE A 120 -17.43 -19.19 -6.23
C ILE A 120 -18.46 -18.41 -7.06
N LEU A 121 -18.13 -17.19 -7.49
CA LEU A 121 -19.05 -16.37 -8.29
C LEU A 121 -19.39 -17.03 -9.62
N ASP A 122 -18.40 -17.59 -10.32
CA ASP A 122 -18.60 -18.28 -11.59
C ASP A 122 -19.54 -19.49 -11.43
N GLU A 123 -19.36 -20.29 -10.37
CA GLU A 123 -20.24 -21.42 -10.06
C GLU A 123 -21.68 -20.95 -9.75
N LEU A 124 -21.84 -19.87 -8.99
CA LEU A 124 -23.17 -19.30 -8.68
C LEU A 124 -23.90 -18.81 -9.93
N VAL A 125 -23.19 -18.21 -10.89
CA VAL A 125 -23.76 -17.80 -12.18
C VAL A 125 -24.19 -19.01 -13.01
N ILE A 126 -23.37 -20.07 -13.05
CA ILE A 126 -23.72 -21.32 -13.74
C ILE A 126 -24.99 -21.93 -13.13
N ILE A 127 -25.07 -21.99 -11.79
CA ILE A 127 -26.24 -22.51 -11.08
C ILE A 127 -27.48 -21.68 -11.42
N ARG A 128 -27.38 -20.35 -11.37
CA ARG A 128 -28.49 -19.45 -11.71
C ARG A 128 -28.99 -19.69 -13.14
N ASN A 129 -28.10 -19.74 -14.12
CA ASN A 129 -28.48 -19.95 -15.51
C ASN A 129 -29.17 -21.32 -15.72
N LYS A 130 -28.72 -22.36 -15.01
CA LYS A 130 -29.39 -23.67 -15.04
C LYS A 130 -30.79 -23.60 -14.43
N LEU A 131 -30.97 -22.86 -13.34
CA LEU A 131 -32.28 -22.68 -12.71
C LEU A 131 -33.24 -21.85 -13.55
N ASP A 132 -32.75 -20.80 -14.22
CA ASP A 132 -33.55 -20.00 -15.14
C ASP A 132 -34.04 -20.86 -16.33
N VAL A 133 -33.15 -21.65 -16.95
CA VAL A 133 -33.51 -22.57 -18.04
C VAL A 133 -34.47 -23.69 -17.59
N GLN A 134 -34.34 -24.19 -16.36
CA GLN A 134 -35.28 -25.18 -15.81
C GLN A 134 -36.64 -24.54 -15.49
N SER A 135 -36.67 -23.29 -15.07
CA SER A 135 -37.91 -22.53 -14.84
C SER A 135 -38.68 -22.33 -16.14
N ASP A 136 -37.99 -22.04 -17.25
CA ASP A 136 -38.61 -21.90 -18.58
C ASP A 136 -39.16 -23.23 -19.12
N LYS A 137 -38.47 -24.35 -18.86
CA LYS A 137 -38.94 -25.70 -19.22
C LYS A 137 -40.18 -26.13 -18.43
N ASN A 138 -40.29 -25.73 -17.16
CA ASN A 138 -41.46 -26.04 -16.34
C ASN A 138 -42.70 -25.19 -16.67
N GLN A 139 -42.55 -24.08 -17.42
CA GLN A 139 -43.69 -23.26 -17.89
C GLN A 139 -44.21 -23.69 -19.27
N SER A 140 -43.50 -24.56 -20.00
CA SER A 140 -43.92 -25.06 -21.30
C SER A 140 -44.68 -26.39 -21.18
N ILE A 141 -45.85 -26.35 -20.52
CA ILE A 141 -46.85 -27.43 -20.68
C ILE A 141 -47.49 -27.25 -22.07
N PRO A 142 -47.38 -28.22 -22.98
CA PRO A 142 -48.00 -28.11 -24.29
C PRO A 142 -49.53 -28.22 -24.12
N ASN A 143 -50.25 -27.13 -24.42
CA ASN A 143 -51.69 -27.18 -24.65
C ASN A 143 -51.96 -27.99 -25.93
N HIS A 144 -51.94 -29.31 -25.80
CA HIS A 144 -52.45 -30.21 -26.81
C HIS A 144 -53.89 -30.55 -26.47
N LEU A 145 -54.83 -29.82 -27.06
CA LEU A 145 -56.16 -30.35 -27.31
C LEU A 145 -56.56 -29.99 -28.73
N GLN A 146 -56.46 -31.00 -29.60
CA GLN A 146 -57.07 -31.05 -30.91
C GLN A 146 -58.57 -30.89 -30.80
N ASP A 147 -59.16 -30.07 -31.67
CA ASP A 147 -60.47 -30.34 -32.23
C ASP A 147 -60.56 -29.72 -33.63
N PRO A 148 -60.37 -30.51 -34.70
CA PRO A 148 -60.58 -30.08 -36.07
C PRO A 148 -62.00 -30.44 -36.49
N ASP A 149 -63.04 -29.83 -35.93
CA ASP A 149 -64.38 -29.98 -36.52
C ASP A 149 -65.31 -28.83 -36.17
N LYS A 150 -65.51 -27.96 -37.16
CA LYS A 150 -66.85 -27.61 -37.68
C LYS A 150 -66.71 -26.75 -38.93
N LYS A 151 -66.55 -27.44 -40.06
CA LYS A 151 -67.11 -26.99 -41.33
C LYS A 151 -68.63 -27.18 -41.30
N ALA A 152 -69.27 -26.33 -42.10
CA ALA A 152 -70.56 -26.50 -42.75
C ALA A 152 -71.83 -25.95 -42.05
N ALA A 153 -72.49 -25.11 -42.87
CA ALA A 153 -73.90 -24.73 -42.93
C ALA A 153 -74.28 -23.42 -42.24
#